data_AF-A0A060SAA9-F1
#
_entry.id   AF-A0A060SAA9-F1
#
_cell.length_a   1.000
_cell.length_b   1.000
_cell.length_c   1.000
_cell.angle_alpha   90.00
_cell.angle_beta   90.00
_cell.angle_gamma   90.00
#
_symmetry.space_group_name_H-M   'P 1'
#
loop_
_entity.id
_entity.type
_entity.pdbx_description
1 polymer ?
#
loop_
_entity_poly.entity_id
_entity_poly.type
_entity_poly.pdbx_seq_one_letter_code
_entity_poly.pdbx_strand_id
1 'polypeptide(L)'
;MAQSFTTVSGGGRRSLAGTTSGFNSEVDDEEIDQLDSGLEDNGEEMEPESEDEGNASTAKGRRRLGVRVPGHTLLPQDKVENILDAEGAGAHMSKEAVFMLSIATEEFVKKLAEAGYKQTTSENRQHVQYRDLG
;
A
#
# COMPACT_ATOMS: atom_id res chain seq x y z
N MET A 1 -48.54 27.04 36.56
CA MET A 1 -47.30 27.82 36.41
C MET A 1 -47.07 28.03 34.93
N ALA A 2 -47.22 29.27 34.47
CA ALA A 2 -47.28 29.65 33.06
C ALA A 2 -45.87 29.97 32.53
N GLN A 3 -45.58 29.57 31.30
CA GLN A 3 -44.33 29.90 30.60
C GLN A 3 -44.44 31.31 30.00
N SER A 4 -43.48 32.16 30.33
CA SER A 4 -43.34 33.52 29.81
C SER A 4 -42.42 33.55 28.59
N PHE A 5 -43.01 33.84 27.43
CA PHE A 5 -42.31 34.12 26.17
C PHE A 5 -42.12 35.64 26.05
N THR A 6 -40.88 36.11 26.07
CA THR A 6 -40.59 37.54 25.87
C THR A 6 -40.25 37.79 24.41
N THR A 7 -41.19 38.45 23.73
CA THR A 7 -41.05 39.06 22.41
C THR A 7 -40.15 40.30 22.50
N VAL A 8 -39.20 40.46 21.57
CA VAL A 8 -38.66 41.77 21.23
C VAL A 8 -38.99 42.07 19.77
N SER A 9 -39.77 43.14 19.58
CA SER A 9 -40.20 43.68 18.29
C SER A 9 -39.61 45.08 18.14
N GLY A 10 -38.99 45.32 16.99
CA GLY A 10 -38.61 46.63 16.48
C GLY A 10 -37.80 46.40 15.21
N GLY A 11 -38.17 46.85 14.01
CA GLY A 11 -39.08 47.91 13.65
C GLY A 11 -38.42 48.77 12.57
N GLY A 12 -38.36 48.24 11.34
CA GLY A 12 -38.30 48.99 10.07
C GLY A 12 -37.06 49.86 9.75
N ARG A 13 -36.53 49.69 8.54
CA ARG A 13 -36.65 50.65 7.40
C ARG A 13 -35.41 50.61 6.47
N ARG A 14 -35.72 50.52 5.16
CA ARG A 14 -35.03 51.10 3.98
C ARG A 14 -33.91 50.31 3.31
N SER A 15 -34.29 49.81 2.13
CA SER A 15 -33.53 49.64 0.89
C SER A 15 -32.59 50.82 0.57
N LEU A 16 -31.37 50.52 0.12
CA LEU A 16 -30.77 50.88 -1.18
C LEU A 16 -29.24 50.95 -1.10
N ALA A 17 -28.60 50.20 -2.01
CA ALA A 17 -27.29 50.42 -2.63
C ALA A 17 -26.02 50.52 -1.75
N GLY A 18 -25.04 49.67 -2.04
CA GLY A 18 -23.63 49.98 -1.76
C GLY A 18 -22.71 48.80 -1.51
N THR A 19 -21.85 48.53 -2.49
CA THR A 19 -20.45 48.09 -2.34
C THR A 19 -20.20 46.69 -1.74
N THR A 20 -20.01 45.68 -2.59
CA THR A 20 -18.70 45.02 -2.86
C THR A 20 -17.94 44.51 -1.64
N SER A 21 -17.88 43.18 -1.50
CA SER A 21 -16.68 42.35 -1.24
C SER A 21 -17.00 41.22 -0.25
N GLY A 22 -16.86 39.96 -0.68
CA GLY A 22 -16.79 38.82 0.22
C GLY A 22 -17.66 37.60 -0.13
N PHE A 23 -17.78 37.22 -1.40
CA PHE A 23 -18.15 35.86 -1.79
C PHE A 23 -16.87 35.19 -2.31
N ASN A 24 -16.16 34.50 -1.42
CA ASN A 24 -14.98 33.72 -1.81
C ASN A 24 -15.46 32.38 -2.36
N SER A 25 -15.73 32.37 -3.67
CA SER A 25 -15.94 31.16 -4.46
C SER A 25 -15.04 31.25 -5.70
N GLU A 26 -13.76 30.97 -5.52
CA GLU A 26 -12.92 30.55 -6.65
C GLU A 26 -13.06 29.04 -6.75
N VAL A 27 -14.03 28.66 -7.58
CA VAL A 27 -13.95 27.47 -8.41
C VAL A 27 -12.80 27.76 -9.37
N ASP A 28 -11.66 27.11 -9.17
CA ASP A 28 -10.58 27.15 -10.13
C ASP A 28 -10.78 25.97 -11.08
N ASP A 29 -11.04 26.33 -12.33
CA ASP A 29 -11.24 25.44 -13.46
C ASP A 29 -9.88 24.85 -13.92
N GLU A 30 -9.87 23.54 -14.13
CA GLU A 30 -9.19 22.87 -15.24
C GLU A 30 -7.66 23.06 -15.45
N GLU A 31 -6.86 22.11 -14.96
CA GLU A 31 -5.66 21.63 -15.67
C GLU A 31 -5.74 20.10 -15.84
N ILE A 32 -6.49 19.68 -16.87
CA ILE A 32 -6.48 18.30 -17.36
C ILE A 32 -5.20 18.14 -18.20
N ASP A 33 -4.16 17.51 -17.65
CA ASP A 33 -2.93 17.20 -18.40
C ASP A 33 -3.20 16.08 -19.41
N GLN A 34 -3.61 16.48 -20.61
CA GLN A 34 -3.71 15.61 -21.79
C GLN A 34 -2.39 15.69 -22.54
N LEU A 35 -1.48 14.75 -22.30
CA LEU A 35 -0.30 14.55 -23.15
C LEU A 35 -0.25 13.13 -23.74
N ASP A 36 -0.68 13.10 -25.00
CA ASP A 36 -0.29 12.28 -26.15
C ASP A 36 -0.15 10.77 -25.99
N SER A 37 -1.25 10.09 -26.35
CA SER A 37 -1.23 8.85 -27.11
C SER A 37 -0.40 9.00 -28.41
N GLY A 38 0.81 8.44 -28.41
CA GLY A 38 1.67 8.29 -29.60
C GLY A 38 2.16 6.86 -29.79
N LEU A 39 1.35 6.09 -30.53
CA LEU A 39 1.68 5.06 -31.53
C LEU A 39 3.11 4.42 -31.56
N GLU A 40 3.13 3.09 -31.40
CA GLU A 40 3.96 2.03 -32.02
C GLU A 40 5.41 2.34 -32.48
N ASP A 41 6.39 1.60 -31.95
CA ASP A 41 7.38 0.90 -32.80
C ASP A 41 7.99 -0.31 -32.06
N ASN A 42 8.22 -1.37 -32.82
CA ASN A 42 8.66 -2.71 -32.44
C ASN A 42 10.19 -2.79 -32.56
N GLY A 43 10.91 -3.23 -31.52
CA GLY A 43 12.36 -3.40 -31.60
C GLY A 43 12.92 -4.26 -30.47
N GLU A 44 13.17 -5.52 -30.80
CA GLU A 44 13.99 -6.47 -30.05
C GLU A 44 15.36 -5.84 -29.70
N GLU A 45 15.84 -6.03 -28.47
CA GLU A 45 17.20 -6.54 -28.21
C GLU A 45 17.49 -6.66 -26.70
N MET A 46 18.13 -7.78 -26.38
CA MET A 46 18.48 -8.30 -25.06
C MET A 46 19.92 -7.90 -24.74
N GLU A 47 20.14 -7.18 -23.64
CA GLU A 47 21.49 -6.99 -23.07
C GLU A 47 21.37 -6.93 -21.52
N PRO A 48 22.13 -7.75 -20.77
CA PRO A 48 22.18 -7.68 -19.31
C PRO A 48 23.42 -6.91 -18.87
N GLU A 49 23.25 -5.76 -18.21
CA GLU A 49 24.35 -5.11 -17.50
C GLU A 49 24.07 -4.98 -15.99
N SER A 50 25.07 -5.43 -15.25
CA SER A 50 25.21 -5.49 -13.80
C SER A 50 25.96 -4.27 -13.25
N GLU A 51 25.88 -4.10 -11.92
CA GLU A 51 26.70 -3.21 -11.06
C GLU A 51 26.26 -1.72 -11.11
N ASP A 52 26.15 -0.91 -10.04
CA ASP A 52 26.40 -1.00 -8.61
C ASP A 52 25.70 0.22 -7.91
N GLU A 53 25.56 0.15 -6.59
CA GLU A 53 25.39 1.22 -5.58
C GLU A 53 24.55 2.50 -5.82
N GLY A 54 23.55 2.65 -4.94
CA GLY A 54 23.37 3.89 -4.18
C GLY A 54 22.62 5.05 -4.84
N ASN A 55 21.29 5.07 -4.74
CA ASN A 55 20.62 6.32 -4.39
C ASN A 55 19.23 6.09 -3.76
N ALA A 56 19.08 6.57 -2.53
CA ALA A 56 17.78 6.69 -1.88
C ALA A 56 17.01 7.84 -2.56
N SER A 57 16.17 7.50 -3.53
CA SER A 57 15.11 8.39 -4.00
C SER A 57 13.76 7.76 -3.67
N THR A 58 12.89 8.59 -3.11
CA THR A 58 11.50 8.29 -2.79
C THR A 58 10.70 8.08 -4.07
N ALA A 59 10.93 6.96 -4.74
CA ALA A 59 10.01 6.39 -5.70
C ALA A 59 9.35 5.23 -4.97
N LYS A 60 8.03 5.28 -4.81
CA LYS A 60 7.22 4.09 -4.48
C LYS A 60 7.17 3.19 -5.72
N GLY A 61 8.36 2.82 -6.20
CA GLY A 61 8.58 1.86 -7.25
C GLY A 61 8.07 0.54 -6.72
N ARG A 62 7.19 -0.07 -7.51
CA ARG A 62 6.74 -1.44 -7.31
C ARG A 62 8.00 -2.31 -7.22
N ARG A 63 8.47 -2.58 -6.00
CA ARG A 63 9.57 -3.52 -5.73
C ARG A 63 9.30 -4.74 -6.60
N ARG A 64 10.28 -5.17 -7.41
CA ARG A 64 10.14 -6.38 -8.22
C ARG A 64 9.66 -7.49 -7.29
N LEU A 65 8.43 -7.97 -7.52
CA LEU A 65 7.78 -8.93 -6.64
C LEU A 65 8.68 -10.17 -6.54
N GLY A 66 9.10 -10.51 -5.33
CA GLY A 66 9.90 -11.71 -5.07
C GLY A 66 11.42 -11.59 -5.16
N VAL A 67 11.98 -10.41 -5.48
CA VAL A 67 13.44 -10.21 -5.40
C VAL A 67 13.84 -9.83 -3.97
N ARG A 68 14.68 -10.66 -3.34
CA ARG A 68 15.25 -10.37 -2.02
C ARG A 68 16.40 -9.38 -2.13
N VAL A 69 16.35 -8.34 -1.30
CA VAL A 69 17.49 -7.47 -1.02
C VAL A 69 18.11 -7.93 0.30
N PRO A 70 19.44 -8.12 0.40
CA PRO A 70 20.08 -8.46 1.66
C PRO A 70 19.68 -7.51 2.80
N GLY A 71 19.46 -8.07 4.00
CA GLY A 71 18.98 -7.29 5.16
C GLY A 71 17.48 -6.94 5.12
N HIS A 72 16.74 -7.37 4.11
CA HIS A 72 15.29 -7.18 4.01
C HIS A 72 14.53 -8.50 3.87
N THR A 73 13.29 -8.49 4.37
CA THR A 73 12.32 -9.59 4.24
C THR A 73 11.26 -9.24 3.19
N LEU A 74 10.72 -10.26 2.53
CA LEU A 74 9.56 -10.16 1.64
C LEU A 74 8.24 -10.09 2.43
N LEU A 75 8.24 -10.49 3.70
CA LEU A 75 7.06 -10.44 4.55
C LEU A 75 6.83 -9.01 5.06
N PRO A 76 5.58 -8.51 5.08
CA PRO A 76 5.27 -7.22 5.69
C PRO A 76 5.51 -7.27 7.20
N GLN A 77 6.38 -6.39 7.70
CA GLN A 77 6.80 -6.37 9.10
C GLN A 77 5.61 -6.25 10.06
N ASP A 78 4.68 -5.33 9.82
CA ASP A 78 3.48 -5.15 10.65
C ASP A 78 2.67 -6.44 10.79
N LYS A 79 2.64 -7.30 9.77
CA LYS A 79 1.92 -8.57 9.84
C LYS A 79 2.61 -9.57 10.74
N VAL A 80 3.94 -9.63 10.69
CA VAL A 80 4.73 -10.48 11.57
C VAL A 80 4.59 -10.03 13.03
N GLU A 81 4.70 -8.73 13.29
CA GLU A 81 4.56 -8.16 14.63
C GLU A 81 3.16 -8.41 15.22
N ASN A 82 2.09 -8.17 14.44
CA ASN A 82 0.72 -8.45 14.88
C ASN A 82 0.50 -9.93 15.24
N ILE A 83 1.12 -10.88 14.50
CA ILE A 83 1.05 -12.31 14.82
C ILE A 83 1.79 -12.60 16.13
N LEU A 84 2.97 -12.02 16.32
CA LEU A 84 3.77 -12.19 17.54
C LEU A 84 3.09 -11.60 18.77
N ASP A 85 2.44 -10.44 18.63
CA ASP A 85 1.69 -9.81 19.71
C ASP A 85 0.46 -10.64 20.10
N ALA A 86 -0.24 -11.22 19.13
CA ALA A 86 -1.37 -12.11 19.37
C ALA A 86 -0.97 -13.37 20.17
N GLU A 87 0.26 -13.85 19.99
CA GLU A 87 0.83 -14.98 20.73
C GLU A 87 1.55 -14.57 22.03
N GLY A 88 1.54 -13.28 22.39
CA GLY A 88 2.20 -12.75 23.58
C GLY A 88 3.73 -12.71 23.52
N ALA A 89 4.33 -12.91 22.34
CA ALA A 89 5.77 -12.94 22.13
C ALA A 89 6.36 -11.60 21.67
N GLY A 90 5.55 -10.70 21.10
CA GLY A 90 6.04 -9.51 20.39
C GLY A 90 6.84 -8.52 21.27
N ALA A 91 6.39 -8.24 22.49
CA ALA A 91 7.09 -7.32 23.41
C ALA A 91 8.48 -7.83 23.88
N HIS A 92 8.78 -9.12 23.72
CA HIS A 92 10.00 -9.75 24.24
C HIS A 92 11.04 -10.07 23.16
N MET A 93 10.74 -9.85 21.87
CA MET A 93 11.65 -10.15 20.77
C MET A 93 12.44 -8.91 20.32
N SER A 94 13.74 -9.09 20.08
CA SER A 94 14.55 -8.06 19.43
C SER A 94 14.20 -7.94 17.95
N LYS A 95 14.49 -6.78 17.34
CA LYS A 95 14.27 -6.57 15.90
C LYS A 95 15.02 -7.59 15.03
N GLU A 96 16.23 -7.95 15.41
CA GLU A 96 17.01 -9.00 14.76
C GLU A 96 16.36 -10.38 14.88
N ALA A 97 15.75 -10.69 16.03
CA ALA A 97 15.03 -11.95 16.19
C ALA A 97 13.76 -12.00 15.32
N VAL A 98 13.02 -10.89 15.22
CA VAL A 98 11.86 -10.77 14.31
C VAL A 98 12.28 -10.87 12.84
N PHE A 99 13.42 -10.26 12.48
CA PHE A 99 13.99 -10.37 11.14
C PHE A 99 14.38 -11.82 10.80
N MET A 100 15.12 -12.49 11.70
CA MET A 100 15.53 -13.89 11.52
C MET A 100 14.33 -14.82 11.43
N LEU A 101 13.28 -14.59 12.25
CA LEU A 101 12.02 -15.32 12.14
C LEU A 101 11.39 -15.11 10.76
N SER A 102 11.33 -13.87 10.27
CA SER A 102 10.75 -13.56 8.96
C SER A 102 11.48 -14.29 7.82
N ILE A 103 12.82 -14.32 7.85
CA ILE A 103 13.64 -15.06 6.88
C ILE A 103 13.39 -16.57 6.98
N ALA A 104 13.31 -17.11 8.20
CA ALA A 104 13.02 -18.52 8.42
C ALA A 104 11.63 -18.91 7.90
N THR A 105 10.61 -18.06 8.09
CA THR A 105 9.26 -18.29 7.58
C THR A 105 9.23 -18.27 6.05
N GLU A 106 9.97 -17.39 5.40
CA GLU A 106 10.11 -17.40 3.93
C GLU A 106 10.73 -18.71 3.42
N GLU A 107 11.80 -19.19 4.07
CA GLU A 107 12.42 -20.47 3.71
C GLU A 107 11.49 -21.66 3.99
N PHE A 108 10.70 -21.59 5.07
CA PHE A 108 9.68 -22.60 5.36
C PHE A 108 8.64 -22.68 4.26
N VAL A 109 8.05 -21.55 3.85
CA VAL A 109 7.04 -21.51 2.78
C VAL A 109 7.62 -22.01 1.46
N LYS A 110 8.87 -21.63 1.14
CA LYS A 110 9.57 -22.14 -0.06
C LYS A 110 9.69 -23.66 -0.04
N LYS A 111 10.21 -24.23 1.05
CA LYS A 111 10.38 -25.70 1.18
C LYS A 111 9.03 -26.43 1.19
N LEU A 112 8.02 -25.86 1.83
CA LEU A 112 6.66 -26.41 1.85
C LEU A 112 6.06 -26.45 0.44
N ALA A 113 6.17 -25.36 -0.31
CA ALA A 113 5.70 -25.29 -1.69
C ALA A 113 6.47 -26.24 -2.62
N GLU A 114 7.80 -26.34 -2.47
CA GLU A 114 8.61 -27.29 -3.23
C GLU A 114 8.22 -28.74 -2.94
N ALA A 115 7.94 -29.09 -1.68
CA ALA A 115 7.46 -30.42 -1.30
C ALA A 115 6.09 -30.72 -1.93
N GLY A 116 5.13 -29.81 -1.82
CA GLY A 116 3.82 -29.98 -2.43
C GLY A 116 3.87 -30.03 -3.97
N TYR A 117 4.78 -29.28 -4.58
CA TYR A 117 5.02 -29.35 -6.02
C TYR A 117 5.56 -30.71 -6.45
N LYS A 118 6.50 -31.31 -5.69
CA LYS A 118 7.00 -32.67 -5.96
C LYS A 118 5.88 -33.71 -5.92
N GLN A 119 5.01 -33.65 -4.90
CA GLN A 119 3.85 -34.55 -4.80
C GLN A 119 2.91 -34.37 -6.00
N THR A 120 2.59 -33.13 -6.35
CA THR A 120 1.73 -32.77 -7.48
C THR A 120 2.27 -33.29 -8.81
N THR A 121 3.58 -33.12 -9.04
CA THR A 121 4.26 -33.53 -10.28
C THR A 121 4.29 -35.06 -10.40
N SER A 122 4.43 -35.77 -9.29
CA SER A 122 4.39 -37.25 -9.28
C SER A 122 3.05 -37.81 -9.76
N GLU A 123 1.97 -37.03 -9.62
CA GLU A 123 0.62 -37.39 -10.06
C GLU A 123 0.24 -36.76 -11.42
N ASN A 124 1.21 -36.19 -12.16
CA ASN A 124 0.98 -35.47 -13.43
C ASN A 124 -0.02 -34.32 -13.34
N ARG A 125 -0.17 -33.72 -12.16
CA ARG A 125 -0.97 -32.51 -11.97
C ARG A 125 -0.08 -31.27 -12.13
N GLN A 126 -0.72 -30.14 -12.43
CA GLN A 126 -0.04 -28.84 -12.60
C GLN A 126 -0.30 -27.88 -11.42
N HIS A 127 -1.30 -28.16 -10.59
CA HIS A 127 -1.69 -27.31 -9.47
C HIS A 127 -1.55 -28.05 -8.15
N VAL A 128 -0.82 -27.41 -7.22
CA VAL A 128 -0.69 -27.84 -5.84
C VAL A 128 -2.04 -27.68 -5.16
N GLN A 129 -2.52 -28.77 -4.54
CA GLN A 129 -3.76 -28.83 -3.79
C GLN A 129 -3.44 -29.00 -2.30
N TYR A 130 -4.43 -28.79 -1.44
CA TYR A 130 -4.25 -28.90 0.02
C TYR A 130 -3.70 -30.28 0.45
N ARG A 131 -4.12 -31.36 -0.23
CA ARG A 131 -3.64 -32.72 0.02
C ARG A 131 -2.14 -32.92 -0.25
N ASP A 132 -1.50 -32.00 -0.96
CA ASP A 132 -0.08 -32.09 -1.33
C ASP A 132 0.84 -31.46 -0.28
N LEU A 133 0.30 -30.71 0.67
CA LEU A 133 1.06 -29.95 1.67
C LEU A 133 1.29 -30.72 2.99
N GLY A 134 0.85 -31.99 3.06
CA GLY A 134 0.81 -32.81 4.28
C GLY A 134 1.79 -33.96 4.30
#